data_AF-A0A933QLG2-F1
#
_entry.id   AF-A0A933QLG2-F1
#
_cell.length_a   1.000
_cell.length_b   1.000
_cell.length_c   1.000
_cell.angle_alpha   90.00
_cell.angle_beta   90.00
_cell.angle_gamma   90.00
#
_symmetry.space_group_name_H-M   'P 1'
#
loop_
_entity.id
_entity.type
_entity.pdbx_description
1 polymer ?
#
loop_
_entity_poly.entity_id
_entity_poly.type
_entity_poly.pdbx_seq_one_letter_code
_entity_poly.pdbx_strand_id
1 'polypeptide(L)'
;MPRKKKTPSPLTNLSEKEIEQLRQIDERLHKVVNERRASMPRPAVHAEQSFGSITFRYETVRCGKANCTRCPHGPYWYAYWKENGRTRSRYVGRVLPEKARQVYEEKQRAKLEKNKT
;
A
#
# COMPACT_ATOMS: atom_id res chain seq x y z
N MET A 1 -7.08 -37.52 -15.69
CA MET A 1 -6.81 -36.64 -14.54
C MET A 1 -7.68 -37.07 -13.36
N PRO A 2 -7.13 -37.44 -12.20
CA PRO A 2 -7.95 -37.83 -11.05
C PRO A 2 -8.67 -36.61 -10.46
N ARG A 3 -10.00 -36.68 -10.34
CA ARG A 3 -10.80 -35.65 -9.65
C ARG A 3 -10.42 -35.65 -8.17
N LYS A 4 -9.93 -34.51 -7.64
CA LYS A 4 -9.72 -34.33 -6.19
C LYS A 4 -11.05 -34.61 -5.47
N LYS A 5 -11.05 -35.54 -4.51
CA LYS A 5 -12.21 -35.80 -3.63
C LYS A 5 -12.49 -34.51 -2.84
N LYS A 6 -13.74 -34.03 -2.86
CA LYS A 6 -14.17 -32.89 -2.04
C LYS A 6 -14.17 -33.35 -0.58
N THR A 7 -13.29 -32.79 0.24
CA THR A 7 -13.38 -32.93 1.70
C THR A 7 -14.66 -32.23 2.17
N PRO A 8 -15.46 -32.85 3.07
CA PRO A 8 -16.64 -32.20 3.62
C PRO A 8 -16.21 -30.94 4.39
N SER A 9 -16.99 -29.88 4.25
CA SER A 9 -16.73 -28.62 4.95
C SER A 9 -16.78 -28.86 6.46
N PRO A 10 -15.87 -28.31 7.27
CA PRO A 10 -15.94 -28.41 8.73
C PRO A 10 -17.24 -27.86 9.32
N LEU A 11 -18.03 -27.11 8.52
CA LEU A 11 -19.34 -26.58 8.89
C LEU A 11 -20.47 -27.63 8.86
N THR A 12 -20.28 -28.81 8.25
CA THR A 12 -21.36 -29.80 8.10
C THR A 12 -21.74 -30.51 9.40
N ASN A 13 -20.93 -30.40 10.45
CA ASN A 13 -21.13 -31.08 11.73
C ASN A 13 -21.54 -30.14 12.87
N LEU A 14 -21.92 -28.90 12.57
CA LEU A 14 -22.30 -27.90 13.57
C LEU A 14 -23.82 -27.86 13.74
N SER A 15 -24.26 -27.75 14.99
CA SER A 15 -25.66 -27.48 15.31
C SER A 15 -26.07 -26.07 14.87
N GLU A 16 -27.37 -25.84 14.70
CA GLU A 16 -27.91 -24.51 14.37
C GLU A 16 -27.49 -23.44 15.39
N LYS A 17 -27.41 -23.81 16.67
CA LYS A 17 -26.98 -22.91 17.74
C LYS A 17 -25.50 -22.54 17.61
N GLU A 18 -24.63 -23.49 17.27
CA GLU A 18 -23.21 -23.21 17.03
C GLU A 18 -23.01 -22.34 15.79
N ILE A 19 -23.79 -22.57 14.73
CA ILE A 19 -23.78 -21.73 13.52
C ILE A 19 -24.19 -20.30 13.87
N GLU A 20 -25.25 -20.13 14.68
CA GLU A 20 -25.71 -18.81 15.12
C GLU A 20 -24.68 -18.10 16.00
N GLN A 21 -24.04 -18.82 16.92
CA GLN A 21 -22.93 -18.29 17.71
C GLN A 21 -21.76 -17.83 16.82
N LEU A 22 -21.41 -18.60 15.78
CA LEU A 22 -20.37 -18.20 14.84
C LEU A 22 -20.76 -16.94 14.05
N ARG A 23 -22.02 -16.79 13.64
CA ARG A 23 -22.51 -15.56 12.98
C ARG A 23 -22.42 -14.35 13.89
N GLN A 24 -22.81 -14.48 15.14
CA GLN A 24 -22.71 -13.39 16.13
C GLN A 24 -21.26 -13.00 16.39
N ILE A 25 -20.35 -13.99 16.44
CA ILE A 25 -18.91 -13.74 16.54
C ILE A 25 -18.41 -13.00 15.30
N ASP A 26 -18.78 -13.44 14.11
CA ASP A 26 -18.41 -12.81 12.84
C ASP A 26 -18.91 -11.37 12.73
N GLU A 27 -20.18 -11.12 13.05
CA GLU A 27 -20.76 -9.77 13.04
C GLU A 27 -20.04 -8.86 14.04
N ARG A 28 -19.80 -9.35 15.27
CA ARG A 28 -19.10 -8.56 16.29
C ARG A 28 -17.65 -8.29 15.89
N LEU A 29 -16.98 -9.27 15.29
CA LEU A 29 -15.62 -9.11 14.76
C LEU A 29 -15.60 -8.07 13.63
N HIS A 30 -16.52 -8.18 12.67
CA HIS A 30 -16.65 -7.23 11.57
C HIS A 30 -16.90 -5.80 12.07
N LYS A 31 -17.80 -5.63 13.03
CA LYS A 31 -18.08 -4.34 13.66
C LYS A 31 -16.83 -3.74 14.32
N VAL A 32 -16.17 -4.50 15.19
CA VAL A 32 -14.95 -4.04 15.88
C VAL A 32 -13.83 -3.70 14.89
N VAL A 33 -13.63 -4.52 13.86
CA VAL A 33 -12.63 -4.25 12.81
C VAL A 33 -12.97 -2.97 12.05
N ASN A 34 -14.24 -2.73 11.71
CA ASN A 34 -14.66 -1.54 10.99
C ASN A 34 -14.54 -0.27 11.83
N GLU A 35 -14.99 -0.30 13.09
CA GLU A 35 -14.85 0.82 14.04
C GLU A 35 -13.38 1.16 14.30
N ARG A 36 -12.54 0.13 14.48
CA ARG A 36 -11.10 0.33 14.61
C ARG A 36 -10.49 0.93 13.34
N ARG A 37 -10.88 0.46 12.15
CA ARG A 37 -10.41 1.03 10.87
C ARG A 37 -10.88 2.46 10.63
N ALA A 38 -12.06 2.83 11.13
CA ALA A 38 -12.62 4.16 11.00
C ALA A 38 -12.00 5.17 11.99
N SER A 39 -11.72 4.73 13.21
CA SER A 39 -11.08 5.55 14.25
C SER A 39 -9.57 5.73 14.06
N MET A 40 -8.92 4.77 13.39
CA MET A 40 -7.50 4.88 13.10
C MET A 40 -7.26 5.94 12.02
N PRO A 41 -6.33 6.90 12.22
CA PRO A 41 -5.96 7.82 11.16
C PRO A 41 -5.42 7.02 9.99
N ARG A 42 -6.01 7.16 8.80
CA ARG A 42 -5.45 6.61 7.56
C ARG A 42 -4.21 7.42 7.24
N PRO A 43 -3.00 6.87 7.46
CA PRO A 43 -1.80 7.64 7.27
C PRO A 43 -1.68 7.99 5.78
N ALA A 44 -1.30 9.24 5.48
CA ALA A 44 -1.03 9.62 4.10
C ALA A 44 0.13 8.79 3.53
N VAL A 45 1.08 8.37 4.37
CA VAL A 45 2.23 7.54 3.99
C VAL A 45 2.05 6.14 4.57
N HIS A 46 1.98 5.14 3.70
CA HIS A 46 1.72 3.74 4.01
C HIS A 46 3.01 2.91 4.12
N ALA A 47 4.07 3.33 3.44
CA ALA A 47 5.41 2.78 3.59
C ALA A 47 6.44 3.83 3.18
N GLU A 48 7.62 3.78 3.74
CA GLU A 48 8.73 4.65 3.38
C GLU A 48 10.00 3.81 3.31
N GLN A 49 10.79 4.00 2.26
CA GLN A 49 12.05 3.32 2.02
C GLN A 49 13.02 4.35 1.46
N SER A 50 14.17 4.57 2.06
CA SER A 50 15.18 5.46 1.48
C SER A 50 16.31 4.63 0.88
N PHE A 51 16.70 4.97 -0.34
CA PHE A 51 17.89 4.46 -0.99
C PHE A 51 18.71 5.70 -1.36
N GLY A 52 20.00 5.75 -1.00
CA GLY A 52 20.87 6.94 -1.18
C GLY A 52 20.23 8.29 -0.82
N SER A 53 20.44 9.31 -1.66
CA SER A 53 19.83 10.65 -1.54
C SER A 53 18.34 10.71 -1.90
N ILE A 54 17.69 9.56 -2.12
CA ILE A 54 16.26 9.49 -2.42
C ILE A 54 15.48 8.77 -1.35
N THR A 55 14.55 9.51 -0.79
CA THR A 55 13.49 8.97 0.03
C THR A 55 12.36 8.51 -0.87
N PHE A 56 11.96 7.25 -0.75
CA PHE A 56 10.79 6.73 -1.41
C PHE A 56 9.64 6.60 -0.44
N ARG A 57 8.47 7.11 -0.80
CA ARG A 57 7.27 7.09 0.05
C ARG A 57 6.11 6.49 -0.70
N TYR A 58 5.55 5.41 -0.19
CA TYR A 58 4.28 4.83 -0.63
C TYR A 58 3.16 5.62 0.01
N GLU A 59 2.71 6.67 -0.65
CA GLU A 59 1.79 7.62 -0.07
C GLU A 59 0.57 7.87 -0.94
N THR A 60 -0.51 8.26 -0.28
CA THR A 60 -1.71 8.78 -0.89
C THR A 60 -1.63 10.29 -0.98
N VAL A 61 -2.19 10.87 -2.05
CA VAL A 61 -2.13 12.30 -2.32
C VAL A 61 -3.52 12.87 -2.58
N ARG A 62 -3.75 14.11 -2.13
CA ARG A 62 -4.94 14.89 -2.49
C ARG A 62 -4.60 15.78 -3.68
N CYS A 63 -5.42 15.73 -4.73
CA CYS A 63 -5.13 16.45 -5.99
C CYS A 63 -5.57 17.92 -6.00
N GLY A 64 -6.27 18.39 -4.96
CA GLY A 64 -6.72 19.79 -4.85
C GLY A 64 -7.82 20.24 -5.83
N LYS A 65 -8.42 19.33 -6.60
CA LYS A 65 -9.51 19.68 -7.53
C LYS A 65 -10.84 19.77 -6.78
N ALA A 66 -11.56 20.87 -6.96
CA ALA A 66 -12.84 21.12 -6.29
C ALA A 66 -13.85 19.97 -6.46
N ASN A 67 -13.94 19.39 -7.66
CA ASN A 67 -14.92 18.36 -7.99
C ASN A 67 -14.35 16.93 -7.87
N CYS A 68 -13.26 16.70 -7.14
CA CYS A 68 -12.68 15.37 -6.99
C CYS A 68 -13.34 14.58 -5.85
N THR A 69 -14.19 13.63 -6.21
CA THR A 69 -14.88 12.74 -5.26
C THR A 69 -14.09 11.48 -4.88
N ARG A 70 -12.93 11.27 -5.51
CA ARG A 70 -12.13 10.03 -5.37
C ARG A 70 -10.81 10.23 -4.62
N CYS A 71 -10.62 11.39 -4.00
CA CYS A 71 -9.48 11.64 -3.12
C CYS A 71 -9.67 10.94 -1.76
N PRO A 72 -8.57 10.55 -1.08
CA PRO A 72 -7.18 10.64 -1.52
C PRO A 72 -6.84 9.56 -2.56
N HIS A 73 -5.95 9.90 -3.50
CA HIS A 73 -5.50 8.99 -4.55
C HIS A 73 -4.31 8.16 -4.08
N GLY A 74 -4.16 6.93 -4.59
CA GLY A 74 -3.06 6.04 -4.24
C GLY A 74 -3.50 4.89 -3.32
N PRO A 75 -2.58 4.30 -2.53
CA PRO A 75 -1.19 4.70 -2.39
C PRO A 75 -0.33 4.46 -3.63
N TYR A 76 0.66 5.32 -3.81
CA TYR A 76 1.69 5.23 -4.84
C TYR A 76 3.04 5.60 -4.25
N TRP A 77 4.11 5.07 -4.82
CA TRP A 77 5.46 5.42 -4.44
C TRP A 77 5.93 6.70 -5.10
N TYR A 78 6.66 7.52 -4.35
CA TYR A 78 7.29 8.76 -4.77
C TYR A 78 8.72 8.81 -4.27
N ALA A 79 9.66 9.18 -5.13
CA ALA A 79 11.06 9.44 -4.85
C ALA A 79 11.28 10.92 -4.56
N TYR A 80 12.00 11.26 -3.49
CA TYR A 80 12.33 12.62 -3.08
C TYR A 80 13.83 12.78 -2.94
N TRP A 81 14.45 13.74 -3.62
CA TRP A 81 15.87 14.11 -3.44
C TRP A 81 16.05 15.62 -3.35
N LYS A 82 17.22 16.06 -2.91
CA LYS A 82 17.63 17.46 -3.02
C LYS A 82 18.35 17.74 -4.33
N GLU A 83 18.07 18.88 -4.93
CA GLU A 83 18.80 19.40 -6.08
C GLU A 83 18.84 20.92 -6.00
N ASN A 84 20.05 21.50 -6.00
CA ASN A 84 20.28 22.94 -5.85
C ASN A 84 19.53 23.55 -4.64
N GLY A 85 19.66 22.90 -3.47
CA GLY A 85 19.03 23.32 -2.20
C GLY A 85 17.53 23.03 -2.06
N ARG A 86 16.85 22.66 -3.16
CA ARG A 86 15.40 22.46 -3.17
C ARG A 86 15.04 20.99 -3.15
N THR A 87 13.97 20.65 -2.42
CA THR A 87 13.40 19.30 -2.47
C THR A 87 12.74 19.11 -3.83
N ARG A 88 13.22 18.09 -4.52
CA ARG A 88 12.62 17.53 -5.72
C ARG A 88 11.89 16.28 -5.33
N SER A 89 10.77 16.05 -6.00
CA SER A 89 10.03 14.82 -5.90
C SER A 89 9.83 14.24 -7.29
N ARG A 90 9.54 12.96 -7.34
CA ARG A 90 9.22 12.23 -8.55
C ARG A 90 8.27 11.12 -8.17
N TYR A 91 7.12 11.11 -8.79
CA TYR A 91 6.25 9.96 -8.77
C TYR A 91 6.97 8.72 -9.33
N VAL A 92 6.84 7.58 -8.65
CA VAL A 92 7.43 6.28 -9.02
C VAL A 92 6.36 5.23 -9.34
N GLY A 93 5.24 5.16 -8.61
CA GLY A 93 4.08 4.31 -8.95
C GLY A 93 3.69 3.26 -7.91
N ARG A 94 2.76 2.34 -8.22
CA ARG A 94 2.09 1.47 -7.21
C ARG A 94 2.98 0.40 -6.57
N VAL A 95 4.10 0.05 -7.20
CA VAL A 95 4.95 -1.08 -6.83
C VAL A 95 6.36 -0.50 -6.64
N LEU A 96 6.94 -0.56 -5.43
CA LEU A 96 8.33 -0.11 -5.18
C LEU A 96 9.16 -1.14 -4.43
N PRO A 97 9.76 -2.02 -5.20
CA PRO A 97 10.31 -3.26 -4.69
C PRO A 97 11.77 -3.34 -5.12
N GLU A 98 12.32 -4.56 -5.26
CA GLU A 98 13.72 -4.95 -5.54
C GLU A 98 14.49 -4.14 -6.58
N LYS A 99 13.76 -3.34 -7.33
CA LYS A 99 14.24 -2.63 -8.49
C LYS A 99 14.00 -1.14 -8.48
N ALA A 100 13.03 -0.65 -7.74
CA ALA A 100 12.93 0.78 -7.52
C ALA A 100 14.14 1.31 -6.78
N ARG A 101 14.54 0.51 -5.80
CA ARG A 101 15.88 0.02 -5.52
C ARG A 101 16.89 0.22 -6.67
N GLN A 102 17.07 -0.72 -7.60
CA GLN A 102 18.04 -0.62 -8.72
C GLN A 102 18.04 0.66 -9.54
N VAL A 103 16.91 1.32 -9.65
CA VAL A 103 16.78 2.44 -10.59
C VAL A 103 16.89 3.75 -9.90
N TYR A 104 16.53 3.76 -8.64
CA TYR A 104 17.18 4.72 -7.85
C TYR A 104 18.70 4.65 -8.02
N GLU A 105 19.25 3.43 -8.06
CA GLU A 105 20.69 3.16 -8.28
C GLU A 105 21.20 3.62 -9.67
N GLU A 106 20.39 3.64 -10.71
CA GLU A 106 20.82 4.13 -12.02
C GLU A 106 20.55 5.62 -12.28
N LYS A 107 19.53 6.18 -11.64
CA LYS A 107 19.29 7.64 -11.66
C LYS A 107 20.44 8.37 -10.97
N GLN A 108 21.05 7.71 -9.98
CA GLN A 108 22.38 8.07 -9.51
C GLN A 108 23.42 7.93 -10.64
N ARG A 109 23.44 6.80 -11.36
CA ARG A 109 24.42 6.50 -12.43
C ARG A 109 24.42 7.46 -13.62
N ALA A 110 23.29 8.02 -14.02
CA ALA A 110 23.22 8.94 -15.16
C ALA A 110 23.39 10.41 -14.77
N LYS A 111 23.08 10.78 -13.52
CA LYS A 111 23.46 12.09 -12.99
C LYS A 111 25.00 12.19 -12.86
N LEU A 112 25.67 11.04 -12.68
CA LEU A 112 27.12 10.83 -12.71
C LEU A 112 27.76 10.99 -14.10
N GLU A 113 27.05 10.69 -15.19
CA GLU A 113 27.61 10.87 -16.54
C GLU A 113 27.41 12.30 -17.06
N LYS A 114 26.31 12.94 -16.69
CA LYS A 114 25.98 14.31 -17.09
C LYS A 114 26.86 15.41 -16.48
N ASN A 115 27.61 15.13 -15.43
CA ASN A 115 28.60 16.05 -14.87
C ASN A 115 30.01 15.82 -15.47
N LYS A 116 30.15 14.89 -16.42
CA LYS A 116 31.41 14.47 -17.04
C LYS A 116 31.64 15.07 -18.44
N THR A 117 30.64 15.74 -19.00
CA THR A 117 30.66 16.51 -20.25
C THR A 117 30.45 17.97 -19.89
#